data_AF-B8LVV1-F1
#
_entry.id   AF-B8LVV1-F1
#
_cell.length_a   1.000
_cell.length_b   1.000
_cell.length_c   1.000
_cell.angle_alpha   90.00
_cell.angle_beta   90.00
_cell.angle_gamma   90.00
#
_symmetry.space_group_name_H-M   'P 1'
#
loop_
_entity.id
_entity.type
_entity.pdbx_description
1 polymer ?
#
loop_
_entity_poly.entity_id
_entity_poly.type
_entity_poly.pdbx_seq_one_letter_code
_entity_poly.pdbx_strand_id
1 'polypeptide(L)'
;MTEAQRPFSSFRLLSFDIYGTLIEWEKGILQAASPIRERLLDSSPLKRDDIAFGAVFNKHEARLQAAHPGMTYDKILRNAYIAVAKEILMHGDSLPGEDHLQAEGVAFAESIKNWPAFPDTVEAMRKLKRLGFKLVPLSNVDHGSFGKTLAGPLGGLKEPLTPGSEPLDPFFDAVYTAQDIGSYKPDLRNFEYLISHVKAEFGVEKHEILHVAQSLTHDHVACKQIGLTSVWIARGENGKSGMGGDAQELMGKVSFAWKFKSLREFADAGNILLISEAAGRKAEMSDKFHRALSAIDEAHSQDPKGPGPYRLDNHRNKINPLRTSLCPKNDSYLDSYNPSASELLRLAIRAQHLRRWEVPRSSYPATKAGYLNWRTFLKNRQADQARQICLDAGYSPEEAGRVASLVRKEGLKRRAVETTANTTVDKGAESEEDETQILEDVACLVFLDDQFAAFEKGLDEEKILGILRKTWAKMSDKGRRMALEIQMSDRCRELVQKALSS
;
A
#
# COMPACT_ATOMS: atom_id res chain seq x y z
N MET A 1 1.25 -25.90 -13.04
CA MET A 1 0.75 -24.55 -13.35
C MET A 1 1.24 -23.66 -12.23
N THR A 2 2.18 -22.76 -12.50
CA THR A 2 2.63 -21.79 -11.51
C THR A 2 1.48 -20.82 -11.26
N GLU A 3 0.90 -20.86 -10.06
CA GLU A 3 0.02 -19.79 -9.58
C GLU A 3 0.74 -18.46 -9.82
N ALA A 4 0.04 -17.49 -10.42
CA ALA A 4 0.61 -16.17 -10.65
C ALA A 4 1.10 -15.62 -9.31
N GLN A 5 2.40 -15.37 -9.22
CA GLN A 5 3.04 -14.90 -8.00
C GLN A 5 2.42 -13.56 -7.61
N ARG A 6 1.82 -13.49 -6.41
CA ARG A 6 1.14 -12.28 -5.94
C ARG A 6 2.12 -11.10 -5.86
N PRO A 7 1.67 -9.87 -6.16
CA PRO A 7 2.48 -8.68 -5.97
C PRO A 7 2.97 -8.59 -4.53
N PHE A 8 4.22 -8.20 -4.35
CA PHE A 8 4.81 -8.05 -3.02
C PHE A 8 4.12 -6.93 -2.22
N SER A 9 3.61 -5.89 -2.89
CA SER A 9 2.79 -4.83 -2.28
C SER A 9 1.42 -5.30 -1.76
N SER A 10 1.00 -6.54 -2.03
CA SER A 10 -0.23 -7.10 -1.44
C SER A 10 -0.04 -7.57 0.01
N PHE A 11 1.20 -7.66 0.51
CA PHE A 11 1.48 -8.02 1.89
C PHE A 11 1.56 -6.78 2.78
N ARG A 12 1.03 -6.88 3.99
CA ARG A 12 1.07 -5.82 5.02
C ARG A 12 1.82 -6.24 6.27
N LEU A 13 1.97 -7.55 6.47
CA LEU A 13 2.58 -8.12 7.67
C LEU A 13 3.56 -9.23 7.31
N LEU A 14 4.74 -9.17 7.93
CA LEU A 14 5.76 -10.21 7.90
C LEU A 14 5.75 -10.92 9.24
N SER A 15 5.49 -12.23 9.22
CA SER A 15 5.62 -13.08 10.41
C SER A 15 6.95 -13.84 10.35
N PHE A 16 7.63 -14.00 11.48
CA PHE A 16 9.01 -14.51 11.50
C PHE A 16 9.16 -15.71 12.43
N ASP A 17 9.78 -16.77 11.92
CA ASP A 17 10.59 -17.62 12.77
C ASP A 17 11.83 -16.85 13.29
N ILE A 18 12.35 -17.24 14.46
CA ILE A 18 13.42 -16.51 15.16
C ILE A 18 14.72 -17.31 15.19
N TYR A 19 14.69 -18.53 15.73
CA TYR A 19 15.89 -19.34 15.97
C TYR A 19 16.19 -20.19 14.73
N GLY A 20 17.25 -19.80 14.01
CA GLY A 20 17.61 -20.37 12.72
C GLY A 20 17.37 -19.38 11.58
N THR A 21 16.42 -18.45 11.76
CA THR A 21 16.12 -17.40 10.78
C THR A 21 16.86 -16.09 11.10
N LEU A 22 16.69 -15.60 12.32
CA LEU A 22 17.29 -14.35 12.83
C LEU A 22 18.51 -14.63 13.72
N ILE A 23 18.44 -15.68 14.54
CA ILE A 23 19.46 -16.08 15.52
C ILE A 23 20.19 -17.34 15.05
N GLU A 24 21.52 -17.30 15.09
CA GLU A 24 22.42 -18.43 14.82
C GLU A 24 22.50 -19.31 16.08
N TRP A 25 21.40 -19.96 16.40
CA TRP A 25 21.22 -20.74 17.63
C TRP A 25 22.17 -21.95 17.70
N GLU A 26 22.50 -22.61 16.57
CA GLU A 26 23.42 -23.75 16.52
C GLU A 26 24.77 -23.41 17.16
N LYS A 27 25.35 -22.27 16.76
CA LYS A 27 26.61 -21.77 17.33
C LYS A 27 26.47 -21.46 18.82
N GLY A 28 25.34 -20.87 19.22
CA GLY A 28 25.05 -20.58 20.63
C GLY A 28 24.98 -21.83 21.50
N ILE A 29 24.29 -22.88 21.03
CA ILE A 29 24.19 -24.18 21.68
C ILE A 29 25.56 -24.85 21.80
N LEU A 30 26.32 -24.89 20.72
CA LEU A 30 27.64 -25.54 20.71
C LEU A 30 28.62 -24.88 21.68
N GLN A 31 28.59 -23.55 21.77
CA GLN A 31 29.39 -22.79 22.74
C GLN A 31 28.93 -23.05 24.17
N ALA A 32 27.62 -23.00 24.44
CA ALA A 32 27.07 -23.24 25.77
C ALA A 32 27.24 -24.69 26.24
N ALA A 33 27.34 -25.63 25.30
CA ALA A 33 27.55 -27.05 25.57
C ALA A 33 29.02 -27.45 25.77
N SER A 34 29.97 -26.51 25.72
CA SER A 34 31.40 -26.82 25.90
C SER A 34 31.71 -27.64 27.16
N PRO A 35 31.07 -27.43 28.34
CA PRO A 35 31.38 -28.23 29.53
C PRO A 35 31.11 -29.72 29.36
N ILE A 36 30.06 -30.11 28.62
CA ILE A 36 29.79 -31.51 28.29
C ILE A 36 30.86 -32.03 27.32
N ARG A 37 31.19 -31.25 26.29
CA ARG A 37 32.13 -31.65 25.24
C ARG A 37 33.56 -31.80 25.75
N GLU A 38 34.00 -30.93 26.65
CA GLU A 38 35.33 -30.97 27.26
C GLU A 38 35.55 -32.26 28.07
N ARG A 39 34.48 -32.80 28.67
CA ARG A 39 34.48 -34.06 29.43
C ARG A 39 34.49 -35.32 28.57
N LEU A 40 34.20 -35.21 27.27
CA LEU A 40 34.27 -36.35 26.37
C LEU A 40 35.73 -36.78 26.17
N LEU A 41 35.94 -38.09 25.98
CA LEU A 41 37.22 -38.62 25.53
C LEU A 41 37.62 -38.01 24.19
N ASP A 42 38.91 -37.81 23.95
CA ASP A 42 39.43 -37.25 22.69
C ASP A 42 39.10 -38.10 21.47
N SER A 43 38.83 -39.39 21.66
CA SER A 43 38.37 -40.32 20.63
C SER A 43 36.88 -40.19 20.29
N SER A 44 36.09 -39.47 21.10
CA SER A 44 34.65 -39.32 20.85
C SER A 44 34.42 -38.39 19.67
N PRO A 45 33.68 -38.82 18.62
CA PRO A 45 33.37 -37.96 17.48
C PRO A 45 32.57 -36.71 17.93
N LEU A 46 31.69 -36.85 18.93
CA LEU A 46 30.88 -35.76 19.49
C LEU A 46 31.71 -34.65 20.13
N LYS A 47 32.99 -34.89 20.43
CA LYS A 47 33.88 -33.85 20.97
C LYS A 47 34.20 -32.79 19.93
N ARG A 48 34.33 -33.16 18.65
CA ARG A 48 34.79 -32.27 17.56
C ARG A 48 33.80 -32.11 16.41
N ASP A 49 32.86 -33.05 16.26
CA ASP A 49 31.83 -33.00 15.23
C ASP A 49 30.59 -32.25 15.74
N ASP A 50 30.49 -30.99 15.36
CA ASP A 50 29.40 -30.08 15.73
C ASP A 50 28.04 -30.57 15.19
N ILE A 51 28.01 -31.18 14.01
CA ILE A 51 26.77 -31.69 13.40
C ILE A 51 26.26 -32.89 14.19
N ALA A 52 27.16 -33.83 14.50
CA ALA A 52 26.80 -35.01 15.29
C ALA A 52 26.35 -34.63 16.71
N PHE A 53 27.03 -33.68 17.37
CA PHE A 53 26.60 -33.19 18.68
C PHE A 53 25.23 -32.50 18.62
N GLY A 54 25.04 -31.60 17.64
CA GLY A 54 23.77 -30.91 17.42
C GLY A 54 22.61 -31.89 17.19
N ALA A 55 22.83 -32.96 16.42
CA ALA A 55 21.82 -34.00 16.20
C ALA A 55 21.39 -34.71 17.50
N VAL A 56 22.33 -35.00 18.40
CA VAL A 56 22.03 -35.58 19.72
C VAL A 56 21.22 -34.61 20.57
N PHE A 57 21.60 -33.33 20.59
CA PHE A 57 20.87 -32.30 21.32
C PHE A 57 19.42 -32.15 20.81
N ASN A 58 19.26 -31.98 19.50
CA ASN A 58 17.95 -31.78 18.86
C ASN A 58 17.00 -32.97 19.11
N LYS A 59 17.54 -34.20 19.11
CA LYS A 59 16.78 -35.40 19.45
C LYS A 59 16.17 -35.32 20.84
N HIS A 60 16.93 -34.90 21.85
CA HIS A 60 16.42 -34.76 23.22
C HIS A 60 15.46 -33.59 23.36
N GLU A 61 15.79 -32.46 22.76
CA GLU A 61 14.95 -31.28 22.77
C GLU A 61 13.58 -31.56 22.15
N ALA A 62 13.54 -32.09 20.93
CA ALA A 62 12.30 -32.41 20.22
C ALA A 62 11.45 -33.42 21.00
N ARG A 63 12.08 -34.44 21.60
CA ARG A 63 11.40 -35.42 22.47
C ARG A 63 10.75 -34.74 23.69
N LEU A 64 11.44 -33.79 24.32
CA LEU A 64 10.94 -33.06 25.48
C LEU A 64 9.80 -32.10 25.10
N GLN A 65 9.91 -31.38 23.98
CA GLN A 65 8.85 -30.51 23.48
C GLN A 65 7.59 -31.32 23.17
N ALA A 66 7.73 -32.48 22.51
CA ALA A 66 6.61 -33.36 22.21
C ALA A 66 5.96 -33.97 23.47
N ALA A 67 6.76 -34.36 24.46
CA ALA A 67 6.26 -34.92 25.72
C ALA A 67 5.64 -33.87 26.65
N HIS A 68 6.04 -32.60 26.53
CA HIS A 68 5.66 -31.53 27.43
C HIS A 68 5.32 -30.22 26.68
N PRO A 69 4.24 -30.19 25.88
CA PRO A 69 3.93 -29.06 25.00
C PRO A 69 3.65 -27.73 25.72
N GLY A 70 3.33 -27.75 27.02
CA GLY A 70 3.15 -26.56 27.85
C GLY A 70 4.35 -26.18 28.73
N MET A 71 5.47 -26.90 28.63
CA MET A 71 6.68 -26.58 29.40
C MET A 71 7.38 -25.38 28.77
N THR A 72 7.83 -24.42 29.58
CA THR A 72 8.58 -23.24 29.13
C THR A 72 9.95 -23.64 28.56
N TYR A 73 10.45 -22.86 27.62
CA TYR A 73 11.62 -23.24 26.83
C TYR A 73 12.91 -23.25 27.64
N ASP A 74 13.03 -22.38 28.65
CA ASP A 74 14.11 -22.44 29.63
C ASP A 74 14.22 -23.84 30.30
N LYS A 75 13.08 -24.44 30.67
CA LYS A 75 13.03 -25.79 31.25
C LYS A 75 13.32 -26.86 30.20
N ILE A 76 12.85 -26.68 28.96
CA ILE A 76 13.17 -27.58 27.84
C ILE A 76 14.69 -27.61 27.63
N LEU A 77 15.35 -26.46 27.49
CA LEU A 77 16.81 -26.36 27.29
C LEU A 77 17.58 -26.98 28.46
N ARG A 78 17.21 -26.67 29.71
CA ARG A 78 17.84 -27.25 30.90
C ARG A 78 17.72 -28.77 30.89
N ASN A 79 16.51 -29.29 30.67
CA ASN A 79 16.25 -30.73 30.72
C ASN A 79 16.91 -31.45 29.53
N ALA A 80 16.98 -30.82 28.36
CA ALA A 80 17.67 -31.34 27.19
C ALA A 80 19.17 -31.45 27.44
N TYR A 81 19.80 -30.41 28.01
CA TYR A 81 21.20 -30.44 28.41
C TYR A 81 21.51 -31.60 29.36
N ILE A 82 20.69 -31.76 30.41
CA ILE A 82 20.84 -32.85 31.39
C ILE A 82 20.68 -34.21 30.71
N ALA A 83 19.71 -34.37 29.81
CA ALA A 83 19.48 -35.62 29.10
C ALA A 83 20.62 -35.97 28.15
N VAL A 84 21.18 -34.98 27.44
CA VAL A 84 22.37 -35.14 26.58
C VAL A 84 23.58 -35.54 27.43
N ALA A 85 23.86 -34.82 28.51
CA ALA A 85 24.97 -35.14 29.41
C ALA A 85 24.84 -36.57 29.95
N LYS A 86 23.62 -36.96 30.38
CA LYS A 86 23.34 -38.32 30.83
C LYS A 86 23.62 -39.31 29.72
N GLU A 87 23.06 -39.16 28.51
CA GLU A 87 23.27 -40.10 27.37
C GLU A 87 24.75 -40.27 26.99
N ILE A 88 25.52 -39.18 26.92
CA ILE A 88 26.87 -39.25 26.34
C ILE A 88 27.97 -39.46 27.37
N LEU A 89 27.69 -39.27 28.66
CA LEU A 89 28.64 -39.48 29.77
C LEU A 89 28.25 -40.69 30.65
N MET A 90 27.33 -41.57 30.21
CA MET A 90 26.78 -42.69 31.00
C MET A 90 27.84 -43.65 31.59
N HIS A 91 29.02 -43.76 30.97
CA HIS A 91 30.00 -44.82 31.24
C HIS A 91 31.14 -44.43 32.20
N GLY A 92 30.89 -43.58 33.20
CA GLY A 92 31.76 -43.40 34.39
C GLY A 92 32.36 -42.01 34.58
N ASP A 93 32.75 -41.70 35.84
CA ASP A 93 33.52 -40.59 36.51
C ASP A 93 33.51 -39.15 35.96
N SER A 94 33.06 -38.93 34.74
CA SER A 94 32.98 -37.64 34.05
C SER A 94 31.58 -37.05 34.09
N LEU A 95 30.54 -37.85 34.41
CA LEU A 95 29.20 -37.30 34.65
C LEU A 95 29.22 -36.51 35.97
N PRO A 96 28.91 -35.21 35.96
CA PRO A 96 28.87 -34.44 37.20
C PRO A 96 27.80 -34.95 38.15
N GLY A 97 28.00 -34.70 39.45
CA GLY A 97 26.95 -34.92 40.44
C GLY A 97 25.67 -34.14 40.09
N GLU A 98 24.51 -34.65 40.52
CA GLU A 98 23.21 -34.14 40.09
C GLU A 98 23.06 -32.62 40.32
N ASP A 99 23.47 -32.09 41.47
CA ASP A 99 23.39 -30.65 41.76
C ASP A 99 24.21 -29.79 40.78
N HIS A 100 25.42 -30.25 40.43
CA HIS A 100 26.28 -29.57 39.47
C HIS A 100 25.68 -29.64 38.06
N LEU A 101 25.15 -30.80 37.67
CA LEU A 101 24.52 -30.99 36.37
C LEU A 101 23.24 -30.15 36.23
N GLN A 102 22.48 -29.98 37.31
CA GLN A 102 21.33 -29.07 37.35
C GLN A 102 21.76 -27.61 37.19
N ALA A 103 22.81 -27.18 37.90
CA ALA A 103 23.36 -25.82 37.77
C ALA A 103 23.86 -25.53 36.35
N GLU A 104 24.54 -26.49 35.71
CA GLU A 104 24.97 -26.38 34.32
C GLU A 104 23.79 -26.33 33.35
N GLY A 105 22.74 -27.13 33.57
CA GLY A 105 21.53 -27.06 32.76
C GLY A 105 20.85 -25.69 32.85
N VAL A 106 20.82 -25.07 34.03
CA VAL A 106 20.30 -23.71 34.21
C VAL A 106 21.18 -22.70 33.47
N ALA A 107 22.50 -22.79 33.62
CA ALA A 107 23.44 -21.92 32.91
C ALA A 107 23.32 -22.06 31.38
N PHE A 108 23.09 -23.28 30.89
CA PHE A 108 22.86 -23.58 29.50
C PHE A 108 21.55 -22.95 28.99
N ALA A 109 20.44 -23.07 29.73
CA ALA A 109 19.19 -22.41 29.38
C ALA A 109 19.33 -20.87 29.36
N GLU A 110 20.08 -20.30 30.31
CA GLU A 110 20.39 -18.87 30.38
C GLU A 110 21.26 -18.38 29.21
N SER A 111 21.95 -19.28 28.50
CA SER A 111 22.86 -18.92 27.41
C SER A 111 22.15 -18.32 26.20
N ILE A 112 20.82 -18.47 26.08
CA ILE A 112 20.02 -17.92 24.97
C ILE A 112 20.22 -16.41 24.77
N LYS A 113 20.52 -15.68 25.86
CA LYS A 113 20.85 -14.25 25.84
C LYS A 113 22.16 -13.91 25.11
N ASN A 114 22.97 -14.92 24.79
CA ASN A 114 24.27 -14.80 24.15
C ASN A 114 24.30 -15.46 22.76
N TRP A 115 23.21 -16.09 22.31
CA TRP A 115 23.18 -16.73 21.00
C TRP A 115 23.19 -15.66 19.90
N PRO A 116 24.21 -15.62 19.04
CA PRO A 116 24.42 -14.48 18.16
C PRO A 116 23.30 -14.35 17.13
N ALA A 117 22.89 -13.12 16.84
CA ALA A 117 22.13 -12.85 15.62
C ALA A 117 23.02 -13.10 14.40
N PHE A 118 22.44 -13.55 13.27
CA PHE A 118 23.18 -13.53 12.02
C PHE A 118 23.63 -12.09 11.68
N PRO A 119 24.80 -11.89 11.05
CA PRO A 119 25.34 -10.55 10.81
C PRO A 119 24.42 -9.61 10.02
N ASP A 120 23.51 -10.15 9.21
CA ASP A 120 22.52 -9.40 8.42
C ASP A 120 21.20 -9.10 9.14
N THR A 121 20.93 -9.75 10.28
CA THR A 121 19.60 -9.76 10.91
C THR A 121 19.12 -8.37 11.31
N VAL A 122 19.90 -7.64 12.12
CA VAL A 122 19.45 -6.37 12.73
C VAL A 122 19.16 -5.33 11.65
N GLU A 123 20.07 -5.15 10.69
CA GLU A 123 19.91 -4.17 9.62
C GLU A 123 18.74 -4.53 8.68
N ALA A 124 18.60 -5.81 8.33
CA ALA A 124 17.52 -6.27 7.47
C ALA A 124 16.14 -6.09 8.14
N MET A 125 16.00 -6.44 9.42
CA MET A 125 14.76 -6.21 10.17
C MET A 125 14.40 -4.73 10.25
N ARG A 126 15.38 -3.85 10.53
CA ARG A 126 15.19 -2.40 10.53
C ARG A 126 14.77 -1.88 9.15
N LYS A 127 15.33 -2.43 8.08
CA LYS A 127 14.93 -2.11 6.70
C LYS A 127 13.48 -2.53 6.43
N LEU A 128 13.09 -3.75 6.78
CA LEU A 128 11.72 -4.24 6.62
C LEU A 128 10.72 -3.38 7.41
N LYS A 129 11.07 -2.95 8.63
CA LYS A 129 10.24 -2.01 9.41
C LYS A 129 10.07 -0.65 8.70
N ARG A 130 11.15 -0.10 8.11
CA ARG A 130 11.11 1.14 7.32
C ARG A 130 10.27 1.03 6.05
N LEU A 131 10.13 -0.16 5.49
CA LEU A 131 9.23 -0.40 4.34
C LEU A 131 7.74 -0.40 4.74
N GLY A 132 7.42 -0.23 6.03
CA GLY A 132 6.05 -0.09 6.52
C GLY A 132 5.36 -1.41 6.87
N PHE A 133 6.08 -2.53 6.85
CA PHE A 133 5.53 -3.82 7.27
C PHE A 133 5.31 -3.87 8.78
N LYS A 134 4.20 -4.49 9.18
CA LYS A 134 4.05 -5.02 10.54
C LYS A 134 4.96 -6.22 10.70
N LEU A 135 5.70 -6.30 11.81
CA LEU A 135 6.65 -7.39 12.06
C LEU A 135 6.21 -8.18 13.30
N VAL A 136 6.00 -9.48 13.15
CA VAL A 136 5.47 -10.37 14.21
C VAL A 136 6.27 -11.66 14.33
N PRO A 137 7.04 -11.87 15.41
CA PRO A 137 7.61 -13.17 15.74
C PRO A 137 6.53 -14.23 15.98
N LEU A 138 6.73 -15.42 15.43
CA LEU A 138 6.01 -16.65 15.74
C LEU A 138 7.05 -17.70 16.19
N SER A 139 7.26 -17.80 17.50
CA SER A 139 8.47 -18.42 18.06
C SER A 139 8.20 -19.58 19.02
N ASN A 140 8.97 -20.66 18.90
CA ASN A 140 8.92 -21.86 19.74
C ASN A 140 9.59 -21.67 21.12
N VAL A 141 9.48 -20.48 21.72
CA VAL A 141 10.05 -20.20 23.04
C VAL A 141 9.01 -19.62 23.98
N ASP A 142 9.38 -19.35 25.23
CA ASP A 142 8.59 -18.56 26.18
C ASP A 142 8.96 -17.07 26.13
N HIS A 143 8.13 -16.20 26.73
CA HIS A 143 8.36 -14.76 26.77
C HIS A 143 9.68 -14.35 27.45
N GLY A 144 10.10 -15.07 28.50
CA GLY A 144 11.35 -14.77 29.21
C GLY A 144 12.57 -15.04 28.34
N SER A 145 12.57 -16.19 27.66
CA SER A 145 13.58 -16.60 26.68
C SER A 145 13.65 -15.63 25.49
N PHE A 146 12.50 -15.25 24.92
CA PHE A 146 12.47 -14.25 23.84
C PHE A 146 12.91 -12.87 24.32
N GLY A 147 12.50 -12.43 25.51
CA GLY A 147 12.90 -11.15 26.10
C GLY A 147 14.41 -11.02 26.26
N LYS A 148 15.10 -12.10 26.65
CA LYS A 148 16.57 -12.16 26.69
C LYS A 148 17.19 -12.01 25.30
N THR A 149 16.58 -12.64 24.30
CA THR A 149 17.00 -12.54 22.90
C THR A 149 16.83 -11.10 22.37
N LEU A 150 15.74 -10.44 22.74
CA LEU A 150 15.47 -9.04 22.40
C LEU A 150 16.42 -8.05 23.10
N ALA A 151 16.78 -8.33 24.35
CA ALA A 151 17.66 -7.49 25.14
C ALA A 151 19.14 -7.61 24.74
N GLY A 152 19.59 -8.79 24.33
CA GLY A 152 20.97 -9.04 23.92
C GLY A 152 21.13 -9.08 22.39
N PRO A 153 21.02 -10.26 21.75
CA PRO A 153 21.35 -10.46 20.33
C PRO A 153 20.61 -9.55 19.35
N LEU A 154 19.37 -9.16 19.68
CA LEU A 154 18.56 -8.24 18.87
C LEU A 154 18.49 -6.82 19.45
N GLY A 155 19.37 -6.46 20.38
CA GLY A 155 19.36 -5.16 21.06
C GLY A 155 19.42 -3.96 20.12
N GLY A 156 20.12 -4.07 18.98
CA GLY A 156 20.20 -3.03 17.95
C GLY A 156 18.86 -2.71 17.25
N LEU A 157 17.82 -3.52 17.45
CA LEU A 157 16.46 -3.18 17.00
C LEU A 157 15.88 -1.99 17.78
N LYS A 158 16.38 -1.71 18.99
CA LYS A 158 15.95 -0.59 19.83
C LYS A 158 16.59 0.75 19.45
N GLU A 159 17.46 0.79 18.46
CA GLU A 159 18.01 2.06 17.97
C GLU A 159 16.98 2.81 17.10
N PRO A 160 17.00 4.14 17.05
CA PRO A 160 16.16 4.92 16.13
C PRO A 160 16.29 4.44 14.68
N LEU A 161 15.17 4.25 13.96
CA LEU A 161 15.21 3.84 12.55
C LEU A 161 15.86 4.88 11.63
N THR A 162 15.79 6.15 12.03
CA THR A 162 16.36 7.30 11.32
C THR A 162 17.16 8.15 12.30
N PRO A 163 18.34 8.69 11.90
CA PRO A 163 19.09 9.60 12.76
C PRO A 163 18.22 10.79 13.19
N GLY A 164 18.13 11.02 14.50
CA GLY A 164 17.35 12.11 15.09
C GLY A 164 15.88 11.80 15.35
N SER A 165 15.39 10.58 15.11
CA SER A 165 14.07 10.14 15.57
C SER A 165 14.16 9.45 16.93
N GLU A 166 13.00 9.32 17.59
CA GLU A 166 12.88 8.43 18.75
C GLU A 166 13.00 6.95 18.31
N PRO A 167 13.51 6.07 19.19
CA PRO A 167 13.37 4.63 19.05
C PRO A 167 11.92 4.18 18.86
N LEU A 168 11.73 3.12 18.07
CA LEU A 168 10.46 2.40 18.08
C LEU A 168 10.48 1.37 19.21
N ASP A 169 9.68 1.62 20.24
CA ASP A 169 9.48 0.69 21.35
C ASP A 169 7.98 0.52 21.64
N PRO A 170 7.41 -0.68 21.43
CA PRO A 170 8.06 -1.90 20.96
C PRO A 170 8.43 -1.85 19.47
N PHE A 171 9.55 -2.49 19.11
CA PHE A 171 9.98 -2.63 17.71
C PHE A 171 9.06 -3.57 16.91
N PHE A 172 8.70 -4.71 17.50
CA PHE A 172 7.75 -5.67 16.94
C PHE A 172 6.31 -5.22 17.22
N ASP A 173 5.42 -5.40 16.25
CA ASP A 173 4.01 -5.00 16.38
C ASP A 173 3.25 -5.93 17.34
N ALA A 174 3.62 -7.22 17.35
CA ALA A 174 3.17 -8.24 18.29
C ALA A 174 4.27 -9.30 18.42
N VAL A 175 4.23 -10.13 19.46
CA VAL A 175 5.11 -11.28 19.67
C VAL A 175 4.25 -12.47 20.08
N TYR A 176 4.22 -13.52 19.26
CA TYR A 176 3.46 -14.73 19.54
C TYR A 176 4.41 -15.88 19.84
N THR A 177 4.26 -16.46 21.03
CA THR A 177 5.16 -17.47 21.55
C THR A 177 4.43 -18.80 21.74
N ALA A 178 5.17 -19.91 21.75
CA ALA A 178 4.60 -21.23 22.07
C ALA A 178 3.90 -21.25 23.44
N GLN A 179 4.34 -20.39 24.38
CA GLN A 179 3.70 -20.20 25.68
C GLN A 179 2.28 -19.64 25.55
N ASP A 180 2.04 -18.68 24.66
CA ASP A 180 0.71 -18.10 24.42
C ASP A 180 -0.22 -19.10 23.74
N ILE A 181 0.35 -19.86 22.79
CA ILE A 181 -0.39 -20.75 21.90
C ILE A 181 -0.70 -22.11 22.58
N GLY A 182 0.13 -22.51 23.54
CA GLY A 182 0.04 -23.81 24.21
C GLY A 182 0.49 -24.98 23.33
N SER A 183 1.36 -24.72 22.35
CA SER A 183 1.93 -25.74 21.46
C SER A 183 3.20 -25.23 20.77
N TYR A 184 4.04 -26.16 20.32
CA TYR A 184 5.23 -25.87 19.50
C TYR A 184 4.92 -26.13 18.01
N LYS A 185 5.45 -25.30 17.12
CA LYS A 185 5.52 -25.58 15.67
C LYS A 185 6.20 -26.94 15.45
N PRO A 186 5.78 -27.76 14.47
CA PRO A 186 4.87 -27.47 13.35
C PRO A 186 3.37 -27.66 13.63
N ASP A 187 2.92 -27.72 14.90
CA ASP A 187 1.49 -27.80 15.19
C ASP A 187 0.75 -26.60 14.55
N LEU A 188 -0.29 -26.89 13.74
CA LEU A 188 -1.02 -25.89 12.94
C LEU A 188 -1.67 -24.81 13.80
N ARG A 189 -1.94 -25.09 15.07
CA ARG A 189 -2.48 -24.12 16.04
C ARG A 189 -1.63 -22.85 16.12
N ASN A 190 -0.32 -22.94 15.88
CA ASN A 190 0.57 -21.77 15.86
C ASN A 190 0.23 -20.80 14.72
N PHE A 191 -0.04 -21.33 13.54
CA PHE A 191 -0.33 -20.51 12.38
C PHE A 191 -1.80 -20.06 12.33
N GLU A 192 -2.72 -20.87 12.88
CA GLU A 192 -4.12 -20.46 13.11
C GLU A 192 -4.20 -19.33 14.14
N TYR A 193 -3.40 -19.41 15.22
CA TYR A 193 -3.25 -18.34 16.19
C TYR A 193 -2.73 -17.07 15.50
N LEU A 194 -1.63 -17.16 14.75
CA LEU A 194 -1.09 -16.04 13.97
C LEU A 194 -2.18 -15.37 13.11
N ILE A 195 -2.90 -16.13 12.28
CA ILE A 195 -3.91 -15.57 11.36
C ILE A 195 -5.03 -14.88 12.11
N SER A 196 -5.56 -15.52 13.15
CA SER A 196 -6.70 -14.99 13.90
C SER A 196 -6.33 -13.73 14.69
N HIS A 197 -5.15 -13.69 15.31
CA HIS A 197 -4.72 -12.58 16.16
C HIS A 197 -4.29 -11.36 15.36
N VAL A 198 -3.54 -11.53 14.26
CA VAL A 198 -3.20 -10.35 13.43
C VAL A 198 -4.41 -9.74 12.74
N LYS A 199 -5.44 -10.54 12.45
CA LYS A 199 -6.72 -10.02 11.97
C LYS A 199 -7.42 -9.20 13.06
N ALA A 200 -7.51 -9.72 14.28
CA ALA A 200 -8.15 -9.05 15.39
C ALA A 200 -7.41 -7.76 15.83
N GLU A 201 -6.08 -7.80 15.89
CA GLU A 201 -5.25 -6.71 16.39
C GLU A 201 -4.97 -5.64 15.33
N PHE A 202 -4.82 -6.04 14.06
CA PHE A 202 -4.32 -5.15 13.00
C PHE A 202 -5.20 -5.07 11.76
N GLY A 203 -6.31 -5.81 11.70
CA GLY A 203 -7.15 -5.90 10.50
C GLY A 203 -6.39 -6.44 9.28
N VAL A 204 -5.38 -7.30 9.52
CA VAL A 204 -4.59 -7.95 8.46
C VAL A 204 -5.25 -9.28 8.13
N GLU A 205 -5.64 -9.44 6.86
CA GLU A 205 -6.24 -10.67 6.37
C GLU A 205 -5.18 -11.73 6.07
N LYS A 206 -5.56 -13.02 6.10
CA LYS A 206 -4.65 -14.15 5.86
C LYS A 206 -3.79 -13.99 4.59
N HIS A 207 -4.38 -13.43 3.53
CA HIS A 207 -3.70 -13.27 2.25
C HIS A 207 -2.67 -12.13 2.23
N GLU A 208 -2.70 -11.24 3.22
CA GLU A 208 -1.79 -10.10 3.40
C GLU A 208 -0.60 -10.45 4.33
N ILE A 209 -0.54 -11.69 4.83
CA ILE A 209 0.54 -12.23 5.66
C ILE A 209 1.57 -12.92 4.79
N LEU A 210 2.85 -12.58 4.99
CA LEU A 210 3.99 -13.29 4.42
C LEU A 210 4.82 -13.89 5.56
N HIS A 211 4.95 -15.21 5.61
CA HIS A 211 5.73 -15.89 6.65
C HIS A 211 7.19 -16.09 6.23
N VAL A 212 8.14 -15.70 7.08
CA VAL A 212 9.57 -15.70 6.78
C VAL A 212 10.27 -16.64 7.76
N ALA A 213 10.85 -17.71 7.23
CA ALA A 213 11.47 -18.74 8.06
C ALA A 213 12.65 -19.43 7.36
N GLN A 214 13.48 -20.07 8.15
CA GLN A 214 14.57 -20.95 7.69
C GLN A 214 14.13 -22.42 7.68
N SER A 215 13.37 -22.84 8.69
CA SER A 215 13.02 -24.23 8.92
C SER A 215 11.93 -24.72 7.97
N LEU A 216 12.27 -25.70 7.13
CA LEU A 216 11.31 -26.32 6.22
C LEU A 216 10.27 -27.15 6.97
N THR A 217 10.69 -27.89 8.00
CA THR A 217 9.85 -28.84 8.74
C THR A 217 8.96 -28.16 9.78
N HIS A 218 9.47 -27.14 10.48
CA HIS A 218 8.69 -26.43 11.50
C HIS A 218 7.74 -25.41 10.89
N ASP A 219 8.12 -24.76 9.78
CA ASP A 219 7.38 -23.62 9.24
C ASP A 219 6.81 -23.87 7.85
N HIS A 220 7.64 -24.18 6.84
CA HIS A 220 7.17 -24.19 5.45
C HIS A 220 6.19 -25.32 5.12
N VAL A 221 6.30 -26.48 5.77
CA VAL A 221 5.30 -27.56 5.63
C VAL A 221 3.95 -27.10 6.17
N ALA A 222 3.92 -26.51 7.37
CA ALA A 222 2.70 -26.00 7.99
C ALA A 222 2.11 -24.84 7.18
N CYS A 223 2.93 -23.88 6.73
CA CYS A 223 2.50 -22.79 5.85
C CYS A 223 1.80 -23.33 4.60
N LYS A 224 2.37 -24.36 3.95
CA LYS A 224 1.73 -24.99 2.80
C LYS A 224 0.39 -25.63 3.16
N GLN A 225 0.33 -26.40 4.25
CA GLN A 225 -0.89 -27.08 4.68
C GLN A 225 -2.05 -26.12 4.91
N ILE A 226 -1.77 -24.93 5.44
CA ILE A 226 -2.83 -23.93 5.67
C ILE A 226 -3.00 -22.96 4.50
N GLY A 227 -2.13 -22.97 3.49
CA GLY A 227 -2.17 -22.00 2.38
C GLY A 227 -1.74 -20.58 2.78
N LEU A 228 -0.66 -20.47 3.56
CA LEU A 228 0.03 -19.22 3.88
C LEU A 228 1.23 -19.04 2.94
N THR A 229 1.37 -17.86 2.34
CA THR A 229 2.53 -17.54 1.51
C THR A 229 3.76 -17.41 2.39
N SER A 230 4.87 -18.01 1.98
CA SER A 230 6.12 -17.95 2.75
C SER A 230 7.36 -17.60 1.93
N VAL A 231 8.40 -17.14 2.62
CA VAL A 231 9.76 -16.84 2.13
C VAL A 231 10.74 -17.74 2.86
N TRP A 232 11.51 -18.52 2.10
CA TRP A 232 12.54 -19.36 2.67
C TRP A 232 13.87 -18.62 2.75
N ILE A 233 14.36 -18.40 3.97
CA ILE A 233 15.70 -17.89 4.25
C ILE A 233 16.63 -19.10 4.38
N ALA A 234 17.22 -19.54 3.27
CA ALA A 234 18.07 -20.72 3.16
C ALA A 234 19.47 -20.47 3.74
N ARG A 235 19.57 -20.35 5.07
CA ARG A 235 20.84 -20.25 5.81
C ARG A 235 21.73 -21.50 5.57
N GLY A 236 23.04 -21.32 5.71
CA GLY A 236 24.03 -22.39 5.51
C GLY A 236 24.42 -22.60 4.05
N GLU A 237 25.41 -23.46 3.80
CA GLU A 237 25.84 -23.80 2.44
C GLU A 237 24.72 -24.52 1.69
N ASN A 238 24.25 -23.93 0.60
CA ASN A 238 23.13 -24.44 -0.22
C ASN A 238 21.80 -24.63 0.53
N GLY A 239 21.61 -23.98 1.69
CA GLY A 239 20.41 -24.14 2.52
C GLY A 239 20.45 -25.37 3.43
N LYS A 240 21.62 -26.02 3.57
CA LYS A 240 21.81 -27.12 4.52
C LYS A 240 22.20 -26.55 5.88
N SER A 241 21.38 -26.80 6.89
CA SER A 241 21.68 -26.60 8.31
C SER A 241 21.15 -27.77 9.13
N GLY A 242 21.58 -27.91 10.38
CA GLY A 242 21.21 -29.03 11.25
C GLY A 242 19.71 -29.13 11.53
N MET A 243 18.96 -28.03 11.41
CA MET A 243 17.50 -27.97 11.64
C MET A 243 16.67 -27.41 10.48
N GLY A 244 17.31 -26.98 9.38
CA GLY A 244 16.61 -26.43 8.23
C GLY A 244 15.75 -27.42 7.46
N GLY A 245 16.07 -28.71 7.57
CA GLY A 245 15.56 -29.77 6.71
C GLY A 245 16.16 -29.73 5.30
N ASP A 246 15.92 -30.80 4.53
CA ASP A 246 16.38 -30.89 3.15
C ASP A 246 15.20 -30.62 2.18
N ALA A 247 15.35 -29.61 1.33
CA ALA A 247 14.31 -29.20 0.38
C ALA A 247 14.01 -30.26 -0.69
N GLN A 248 15.01 -31.09 -1.05
CA GLN A 248 14.84 -32.18 -2.00
C GLN A 248 14.06 -33.33 -1.36
N GLU A 249 14.33 -33.66 -0.10
CA GLU A 249 13.57 -34.68 0.65
C GLU A 249 12.12 -34.25 0.92
N LEU A 250 11.89 -32.94 1.07
CA LEU A 250 10.58 -32.35 1.32
C LEU A 250 9.89 -31.84 0.05
N MET A 251 10.37 -32.25 -1.13
CA MET A 251 9.76 -31.89 -2.40
C MET A 251 8.27 -32.28 -2.40
N GLY A 252 7.42 -31.33 -2.79
CA GLY A 252 5.96 -31.51 -2.75
C GLY A 252 5.31 -31.34 -1.37
N LYS A 253 6.07 -31.26 -0.28
CA LYS A 253 5.54 -30.95 1.07
C LYS A 253 5.71 -29.50 1.50
N VAL A 254 6.65 -28.78 0.88
CA VAL A 254 6.85 -27.34 1.10
C VAL A 254 6.38 -26.52 -0.11
N SER A 255 6.10 -25.24 0.14
CA SER A 255 5.86 -24.21 -0.87
C SER A 255 6.24 -22.85 -0.30
N PHE A 256 7.11 -22.13 -1.00
CA PHE A 256 7.51 -20.77 -0.67
C PHE A 256 7.55 -19.96 -1.97
N ALA A 257 7.07 -18.72 -1.91
CA ALA A 257 7.03 -17.84 -3.07
C ALA A 257 8.41 -17.29 -3.41
N TRP A 258 9.27 -17.11 -2.41
CA TRP A 258 10.64 -16.65 -2.60
C TRP A 258 11.63 -17.46 -1.77
N LYS A 259 12.88 -17.49 -2.25
CA LYS A 259 14.03 -18.09 -1.59
C LYS A 259 15.17 -17.09 -1.60
N PHE A 260 15.79 -16.87 -0.44
CA PHE A 260 16.97 -16.01 -0.27
C PHE A 260 18.00 -16.70 0.61
N LYS A 261 19.29 -16.38 0.46
CA LYS A 261 20.34 -16.95 1.32
C LYS A 261 20.43 -16.26 2.68
N SER A 262 19.96 -15.01 2.76
CA SER A 262 20.01 -14.17 3.94
C SER A 262 18.79 -13.26 4.06
N LEU A 263 18.59 -12.69 5.24
CA LEU A 263 17.53 -11.74 5.47
C LEU A 263 17.80 -10.39 4.77
N ARG A 264 19.08 -10.02 4.60
CA ARG A 264 19.48 -8.85 3.81
C ARG A 264 19.03 -8.98 2.35
N GLU A 265 19.31 -10.11 1.71
CA GLU A 265 18.87 -10.37 0.33
C GLU A 265 17.34 -10.25 0.21
N PHE A 266 16.60 -10.79 1.18
CA PHE A 266 15.15 -10.66 1.22
C PHE A 266 14.70 -9.18 1.35
N ALA A 267 15.27 -8.44 2.30
CA ALA A 267 14.91 -7.04 2.51
C ALA A 267 15.28 -6.13 1.32
N ASP A 268 16.38 -6.43 0.64
CA ASP A 268 16.81 -5.74 -0.58
C ASP A 268 15.86 -6.03 -1.74
N ALA A 269 15.53 -7.30 -1.96
CA ALA A 269 14.58 -7.71 -2.99
C ALA A 269 13.19 -7.13 -2.74
N GLY A 270 12.69 -7.15 -1.51
CA GLY A 270 11.40 -6.56 -1.14
C GLY A 270 11.33 -5.07 -1.47
N ASN A 271 12.39 -4.31 -1.18
CA ASN A 271 12.46 -2.89 -1.55
C ASN A 271 12.42 -2.69 -3.08
N ILE A 272 13.15 -3.49 -3.85
CA ILE A 272 13.17 -3.40 -5.32
C ILE A 272 11.79 -3.74 -5.89
N LEU A 273 11.15 -4.80 -5.39
CA LEU A 273 9.80 -5.21 -5.83
C LEU A 273 8.78 -4.10 -5.58
N LEU A 274 8.77 -3.48 -4.38
CA LEU A 274 7.85 -2.37 -4.08
C LEU A 274 8.07 -1.16 -5.00
N ILE A 275 9.32 -0.79 -5.27
CA ILE A 275 9.65 0.33 -6.17
C ILE A 275 9.20 0.01 -7.60
N SER A 276 9.48 -1.20 -8.09
CA SER A 276 9.11 -1.64 -9.43
C SER A 276 7.58 -1.68 -9.61
N GLU A 277 6.86 -2.23 -8.64
CA GLU A 277 5.40 -2.28 -8.67
C GLU A 277 4.78 -0.88 -8.60
N ALA A 278 5.35 0.04 -7.81
CA ALA A 278 4.91 1.43 -7.76
C ALA A 278 5.16 2.16 -9.09
N ALA A 279 6.32 1.94 -9.72
CA ALA A 279 6.63 2.50 -11.03
C ALA A 279 5.70 1.95 -12.12
N GLY A 280 5.42 0.64 -12.10
CA GLY A 280 4.45 -0.01 -12.98
C GLY A 280 3.06 0.59 -12.86
N ARG A 281 2.54 0.72 -11.63
CA ARG A 281 1.24 1.38 -11.36
C ARG A 281 1.20 2.83 -11.88
N LYS A 282 2.28 3.59 -11.68
CA LYS A 282 2.35 4.98 -12.17
C LYS A 282 2.37 5.05 -13.69
N ALA A 283 3.08 4.14 -14.36
CA ALA A 283 3.11 4.05 -15.81
C ALA A 283 1.75 3.66 -16.38
N GLU A 284 1.08 2.68 -15.78
CA GLU A 284 -0.28 2.25 -16.17
C GLU A 284 -1.30 3.39 -15.98
N MET A 285 -1.24 4.11 -14.86
CA MET A 285 -2.06 5.29 -14.61
C MET A 285 -1.82 6.38 -15.64
N SER A 286 -0.55 6.66 -15.96
CA SER A 286 -0.19 7.60 -17.02
C SER A 286 -0.74 7.15 -18.38
N ASP A 287 -0.69 5.87 -18.72
CA ASP A 287 -1.19 5.36 -19.99
C ASP A 287 -2.72 5.52 -20.12
N LYS A 288 -3.50 5.11 -19.10
CA LYS A 288 -4.96 5.28 -19.13
C LYS A 288 -5.37 6.75 -19.28
N PHE A 289 -4.68 7.66 -18.60
CA PHE A 289 -4.96 9.09 -18.70
C PHE A 289 -4.77 9.62 -20.12
N HIS A 290 -3.63 9.32 -20.75
CA HIS A 290 -3.35 9.78 -22.12
C HIS A 290 -4.32 9.20 -23.15
N ARG A 291 -4.72 7.92 -22.97
CA ARG A 291 -5.74 7.29 -23.82
C ARG A 291 -7.09 7.97 -23.70
N ALA A 292 -7.57 8.21 -22.47
CA ALA A 292 -8.83 8.90 -22.24
C ALA A 292 -8.81 10.33 -22.79
N LEU A 293 -7.74 11.08 -22.53
CA LEU A 293 -7.58 12.46 -22.99
C LEU A 293 -7.58 12.54 -24.52
N SER A 294 -6.82 11.66 -25.18
CA SER A 294 -6.74 11.59 -26.64
C SER A 294 -8.09 11.21 -27.26
N ALA A 295 -8.85 10.30 -26.64
CA ALA A 295 -10.18 9.92 -27.10
C ALA A 295 -11.21 11.05 -26.93
N ILE A 296 -11.12 11.86 -25.87
CA ILE A 296 -11.93 13.08 -25.70
C ILE A 296 -11.58 14.09 -26.79
N ASP A 297 -10.29 14.31 -27.05
CA ASP A 297 -9.81 15.26 -28.06
C ASP A 297 -10.21 14.85 -29.48
N GLU A 298 -10.08 13.56 -29.80
CA GLU A 298 -10.55 13.00 -31.06
C GLU A 298 -12.07 13.09 -31.18
N ALA A 299 -12.80 12.83 -30.08
CA ALA A 299 -14.24 13.01 -30.09
C ALA A 299 -14.64 14.46 -30.36
N HIS A 300 -13.88 15.46 -29.90
CA HIS A 300 -14.04 16.88 -30.21
C HIS A 300 -13.61 17.25 -31.65
N SER A 301 -12.55 16.63 -32.17
CA SER A 301 -12.00 16.90 -33.52
C SER A 301 -13.01 16.63 -34.65
N GLN A 302 -13.97 15.74 -34.39
CA GLN A 302 -15.03 15.32 -35.31
C GLN A 302 -16.12 16.39 -35.56
N ASP A 303 -16.04 17.57 -34.94
CA ASP A 303 -16.93 18.69 -35.25
C ASP A 303 -16.70 19.17 -36.71
N PRO A 304 -17.69 19.04 -37.61
CA PRO A 304 -17.54 19.37 -39.02
C PRO A 304 -17.25 20.85 -39.29
N LYS A 305 -17.42 21.74 -38.30
CA LYS A 305 -17.05 23.16 -38.42
C LYS A 305 -15.55 23.41 -38.21
N GLY A 306 -14.73 22.42 -37.84
CA GLY A 306 -13.27 22.52 -37.63
C GLY A 306 -12.85 23.45 -36.46
N PRO A 307 -11.55 23.73 -36.22
CA PRO A 307 -11.09 24.68 -35.20
C PRO A 307 -11.13 26.14 -35.66
N GLY A 308 -11.58 27.07 -34.82
CA GLY A 308 -11.51 28.52 -35.08
C GLY A 308 -12.56 29.36 -34.34
N PRO A 309 -12.52 30.71 -34.45
CA PRO A 309 -13.41 31.59 -33.71
C PRO A 309 -14.88 31.44 -34.13
N TYR A 310 -15.80 31.86 -33.24
CA TYR A 310 -17.24 31.98 -33.51
C TYR A 310 -17.48 32.66 -34.88
N ARG A 311 -18.11 31.96 -35.82
CA ARG A 311 -18.70 32.58 -37.01
C ARG A 311 -20.22 32.62 -36.86
N LEU A 312 -20.78 33.81 -37.03
CA LEU A 312 -22.22 34.02 -37.17
C LEU A 312 -22.70 33.31 -38.44
N ASP A 313 -23.67 32.42 -38.32
CA ASP A 313 -24.45 31.97 -39.49
C ASP A 313 -25.40 33.12 -39.87
N ASN A 314 -25.13 33.79 -40.99
CA ASN A 314 -25.85 34.98 -41.48
C ASN A 314 -27.32 34.73 -41.89
N HIS A 315 -27.90 33.58 -41.57
CA HIS A 315 -29.31 33.30 -41.81
C HIS A 315 -29.97 32.77 -40.54
N ARG A 316 -30.68 33.68 -39.86
CA ARG A 316 -31.52 33.55 -38.66
C ARG A 316 -30.73 33.73 -37.35
N ASN A 317 -31.09 34.78 -36.61
CA ASN A 317 -30.78 35.09 -35.21
C ASN A 317 -30.82 33.87 -34.27
N LYS A 318 -29.84 32.98 -34.37
CA LYS A 318 -29.69 31.80 -33.52
C LYS A 318 -28.23 31.67 -33.14
N ILE A 319 -27.95 32.01 -31.89
CA ILE A 319 -26.68 31.73 -31.23
C ILE A 319 -26.54 30.21 -31.19
N ASN A 320 -25.60 29.68 -31.96
CA ASN A 320 -25.20 28.28 -31.86
C ASN A 320 -23.91 28.23 -31.05
N PRO A 321 -23.96 27.83 -29.77
CA PRO A 321 -22.77 27.75 -28.95
C PRO A 321 -22.05 26.46 -29.30
N LEU A 322 -20.88 26.57 -29.94
CA LEU A 322 -19.67 25.77 -29.67
C LEU A 322 -18.61 25.87 -30.76
N ARG A 323 -17.35 25.82 -30.33
CA ARG A 323 -16.26 25.29 -31.14
C ARG A 323 -15.09 24.82 -30.28
N THR A 324 -14.38 23.85 -30.80
CA THR A 324 -13.12 23.19 -30.39
C THR A 324 -11.95 24.06 -29.87
N SER A 325 -12.10 25.39 -29.72
CA SER A 325 -11.10 26.28 -29.09
C SER A 325 -11.03 26.15 -27.56
N LEU A 326 -12.00 25.47 -26.94
CA LEU A 326 -12.09 25.28 -25.49
C LEU A 326 -10.90 24.50 -24.90
N CYS A 327 -10.33 23.54 -25.66
CA CYS A 327 -9.40 22.56 -25.11
C CYS A 327 -8.10 23.19 -24.52
N PRO A 328 -7.27 23.94 -25.28
CA PRO A 328 -6.05 24.53 -24.72
C PRO A 328 -6.31 25.58 -23.62
N LYS A 329 -7.42 26.32 -23.72
CA LYS A 329 -7.80 27.34 -22.72
C LYS A 329 -8.31 26.71 -21.42
N ASN A 330 -9.08 25.64 -21.51
CA ASN A 330 -9.53 24.86 -20.35
C ASN A 330 -8.33 24.40 -19.52
N ASP A 331 -7.31 23.83 -20.17
CA ASP A 331 -6.08 23.38 -19.49
C ASP A 331 -5.33 24.57 -18.88
N SER A 332 -5.15 25.66 -19.62
CA SER A 332 -4.42 26.84 -19.14
C SER A 332 -5.09 27.49 -17.93
N TYR A 333 -6.42 27.64 -17.94
CA TYR A 333 -7.16 28.16 -16.79
C TYR A 333 -7.17 27.18 -15.62
N LEU A 334 -7.29 25.88 -15.88
CA LEU A 334 -7.20 24.86 -14.83
C LEU A 334 -5.82 24.85 -14.18
N ASP A 335 -4.74 24.90 -14.96
CA ASP A 335 -3.37 24.92 -14.42
C ASP A 335 -3.11 26.21 -13.62
N SER A 336 -3.63 27.35 -14.07
CA SER A 336 -3.54 28.61 -13.32
C SER A 336 -4.40 28.61 -12.05
N TYR A 337 -5.55 27.92 -12.08
CA TYR A 337 -6.46 27.82 -10.95
C TYR A 337 -5.95 26.78 -9.94
N ASN A 338 -5.54 25.61 -10.38
CA ASN A 338 -5.11 24.47 -9.57
C ASN A 338 -4.13 23.57 -10.35
N PRO A 339 -2.81 23.82 -10.24
CA PRO A 339 -1.80 23.00 -10.90
C PRO A 339 -1.84 21.52 -10.49
N SER A 340 -2.29 21.25 -9.26
CA SER A 340 -2.41 19.92 -8.66
C SER A 340 -3.76 19.23 -8.93
N ALA A 341 -4.57 19.75 -9.86
CA ALA A 341 -5.87 19.19 -10.20
C ALA A 341 -5.77 17.69 -10.54
N SER A 342 -6.71 16.92 -10.00
CA SER A 342 -6.80 15.47 -10.24
C SER A 342 -6.96 15.16 -11.73
N GLU A 343 -6.50 13.99 -12.15
CA GLU A 343 -6.67 13.56 -13.54
C GLU A 343 -8.15 13.41 -13.92
N LEU A 344 -9.02 13.02 -12.99
CA LEU A 344 -10.47 12.92 -13.22
C LEU A 344 -11.09 14.30 -13.47
N LEU A 345 -10.68 15.32 -12.73
CA LEU A 345 -11.09 16.71 -12.95
C LEU A 345 -10.58 17.24 -14.30
N ARG A 346 -9.33 16.95 -14.66
CA ARG A 346 -8.75 17.28 -15.97
C ARG A 346 -9.57 16.66 -17.11
N LEU A 347 -9.89 15.36 -17.02
CA LEU A 347 -10.73 14.68 -18.01
C LEU A 347 -12.14 15.27 -18.08
N ALA A 348 -12.77 15.58 -16.95
CA ALA A 348 -14.11 16.18 -16.91
C ALA A 348 -14.15 17.60 -17.52
N ILE A 349 -13.14 18.42 -17.23
CA ILE A 349 -12.97 19.75 -17.83
C ILE A 349 -12.75 19.62 -19.34
N ARG A 350 -11.92 18.67 -19.78
CA ARG A 350 -11.70 18.40 -21.21
C ARG A 350 -12.97 17.93 -21.91
N ALA A 351 -13.79 17.14 -21.24
CA ALA A 351 -15.06 16.63 -21.74
C ALA A 351 -16.21 17.67 -21.73
N GLN A 352 -15.98 18.91 -21.29
CA GLN A 352 -17.03 19.93 -21.37
C GLN A 352 -17.48 20.11 -22.81
N HIS A 353 -18.80 20.10 -22.99
CA HIS A 353 -19.44 20.29 -24.28
C HIS A 353 -19.17 19.21 -25.34
N LEU A 354 -18.66 18.04 -24.93
CA LEU A 354 -18.37 16.90 -25.80
C LEU A 354 -19.51 16.62 -26.79
N ARG A 355 -19.17 16.53 -28.09
CA ARG A 355 -20.07 16.13 -29.18
C ARG A 355 -21.44 16.82 -29.23
N ARG A 356 -21.52 18.07 -28.76
CA ARG A 356 -22.80 18.78 -28.67
C ARG A 356 -23.37 19.23 -30.02
N TRP A 357 -22.54 19.38 -31.06
CA TRP A 357 -23.02 19.70 -32.41
C TRP A 357 -23.95 18.61 -32.98
N GLU A 358 -23.82 17.37 -32.52
CA GLU A 358 -24.67 16.24 -32.92
C GLU A 358 -26.14 16.42 -32.49
N VAL A 359 -26.40 17.34 -31.54
CA VAL A 359 -27.75 17.65 -31.05
C VAL A 359 -28.00 19.16 -31.17
N PRO A 360 -28.29 19.68 -32.38
CA PRO A 360 -28.46 21.12 -32.60
C PRO A 360 -29.61 21.70 -31.77
N ARG A 361 -29.49 22.96 -31.31
CA ARG A 361 -30.57 23.64 -30.56
C ARG A 361 -31.90 23.67 -31.32
N SER A 362 -31.87 23.70 -32.65
CA SER A 362 -33.06 23.67 -33.51
C SER A 362 -33.87 22.38 -33.43
N SER A 363 -33.32 21.29 -32.88
CA SER A 363 -34.04 20.02 -32.68
C SER A 363 -35.05 20.04 -31.54
N TYR A 364 -35.10 21.12 -30.74
CA TYR A 364 -36.05 21.30 -29.63
C TYR A 364 -36.91 22.54 -29.84
N PRO A 365 -38.14 22.60 -29.28
CA PRO A 365 -39.02 23.77 -29.37
C PRO A 365 -38.33 25.07 -28.94
N ALA A 366 -38.62 26.19 -29.61
CA ALA A 366 -38.06 27.51 -29.32
C ALA A 366 -38.67 28.18 -28.07
N THR A 367 -38.97 27.39 -27.03
CA THR A 367 -39.53 27.83 -25.75
C THR A 367 -38.48 27.74 -24.64
N LYS A 368 -38.74 28.38 -23.49
CA LYS A 368 -37.91 28.25 -22.29
C LYS A 368 -37.80 26.78 -21.84
N ALA A 369 -38.92 26.05 -21.84
CA ALA A 369 -38.96 24.63 -21.51
C ALA A 369 -38.14 23.79 -22.51
N GLY A 370 -38.28 24.05 -23.81
CA GLY A 370 -37.50 23.37 -24.84
C GLY A 370 -36.00 23.59 -24.69
N TYR A 371 -35.56 24.80 -24.32
CA TYR A 371 -34.15 25.08 -24.02
C TYR A 371 -33.64 24.33 -22.78
N LEU A 372 -34.42 24.30 -21.70
CA LEU A 372 -34.03 23.58 -20.48
C LEU A 372 -33.91 22.08 -20.73
N ASN A 373 -34.87 21.49 -21.46
CA ASN A 373 -34.84 20.06 -21.83
C ASN A 373 -33.62 19.74 -22.69
N TRP A 374 -33.36 20.54 -23.74
CA TRP A 374 -32.18 20.39 -24.59
C TRP A 374 -30.88 20.44 -23.78
N ARG A 375 -30.76 21.42 -22.87
CA ARG A 375 -29.57 21.58 -22.02
C ARG A 375 -29.38 20.40 -21.06
N THR A 376 -30.46 19.93 -20.43
CA THR A 376 -30.41 18.77 -19.51
C THR A 376 -30.03 17.50 -20.26
N PHE A 377 -30.62 17.26 -21.43
CA PHE A 377 -30.29 16.11 -22.28
C PHE A 377 -28.81 16.12 -22.68
N LEU A 378 -28.31 17.26 -23.19
CA LEU A 378 -26.91 17.40 -23.57
C LEU A 378 -25.95 17.12 -22.42
N LYS A 379 -26.27 17.65 -21.23
CA LYS A 379 -25.44 17.47 -20.04
C LYS A 379 -25.31 15.99 -19.66
N ASN A 380 -26.42 15.25 -19.66
CA ASN A 380 -26.42 13.84 -19.33
C ASN A 380 -25.68 13.03 -20.40
N ARG A 381 -25.99 13.29 -21.68
CA ARG A 381 -25.32 12.63 -22.80
C ARG A 381 -23.79 12.82 -22.78
N GLN A 382 -23.33 14.03 -22.51
CA GLN A 382 -21.91 14.36 -22.41
C GLN A 382 -21.22 13.58 -21.29
N ALA A 383 -21.87 13.51 -20.14
CA ALA A 383 -21.36 12.75 -19.01
C ALA A 383 -21.30 11.25 -19.30
N ASP A 384 -22.32 10.70 -19.98
CA ASP A 384 -22.35 9.28 -20.36
C ASP A 384 -21.25 8.95 -21.38
N GLN A 385 -21.01 9.84 -22.35
CA GLN A 385 -19.93 9.71 -23.31
C GLN A 385 -18.55 9.81 -22.65
N ALA A 386 -18.35 10.79 -21.76
CA ALA A 386 -17.11 10.93 -21.00
C ALA A 386 -16.85 9.70 -20.12
N ARG A 387 -17.89 9.17 -19.46
CA ARG A 387 -17.83 7.94 -18.69
C ARG A 387 -17.37 6.77 -19.56
N GLN A 388 -17.98 6.58 -20.72
CA GLN A 388 -17.64 5.47 -21.61
C GLN A 388 -16.20 5.58 -22.10
N ILE A 389 -15.74 6.78 -22.49
CA ILE A 389 -14.35 7.00 -22.90
C ILE A 389 -13.38 6.63 -21.76
N CYS A 390 -13.69 6.98 -20.51
CA CYS A 390 -12.86 6.61 -19.36
C CYS A 390 -12.83 5.08 -19.15
N LEU A 391 -13.98 4.41 -19.25
CA LEU A 391 -14.04 2.94 -19.15
C LEU A 391 -13.22 2.26 -20.25
N ASP A 392 -13.34 2.72 -21.49
CA ASP A 392 -12.59 2.18 -22.64
C ASP A 392 -11.08 2.44 -22.49
N ALA A 393 -10.70 3.52 -21.80
CA ALA A 393 -9.31 3.83 -21.45
C ALA A 393 -8.78 3.02 -20.25
N GLY A 394 -9.61 2.23 -19.56
CA GLY A 394 -9.20 1.37 -18.45
C GLY A 394 -9.38 1.97 -17.05
N TYR A 395 -10.18 3.02 -16.91
CA TYR A 395 -10.60 3.52 -15.59
C TYR A 395 -11.65 2.60 -14.95
N SER A 396 -11.66 2.55 -13.61
CA SER A 396 -12.68 1.79 -12.87
C SER A 396 -14.09 2.38 -13.08
N PRO A 397 -15.17 1.61 -12.83
CA PRO A 397 -16.52 2.13 -12.84
C PRO A 397 -16.76 3.29 -11.87
N GLU A 398 -16.07 3.31 -10.73
CA GLU A 398 -16.14 4.44 -9.78
C GLU A 398 -15.45 5.69 -10.35
N GLU A 399 -14.22 5.55 -10.85
CA GLU A 399 -13.44 6.65 -11.43
C GLU A 399 -14.18 7.27 -12.64
N ALA A 400 -14.67 6.44 -13.56
CA ALA A 400 -15.44 6.89 -14.71
C ALA A 400 -16.78 7.52 -14.30
N GLY A 401 -17.43 6.98 -13.26
CA GLY A 401 -18.63 7.56 -12.67
C GLY A 401 -18.39 8.96 -12.09
N ARG A 402 -17.23 9.17 -11.48
CA ARG A 402 -16.80 10.48 -10.94
C ARG A 402 -16.62 11.52 -12.04
N VAL A 403 -15.95 11.20 -13.14
CA VAL A 403 -15.84 12.08 -14.31
C VAL A 403 -17.22 12.48 -14.83
N ALA A 404 -18.14 11.53 -14.93
CA ALA A 404 -19.51 11.77 -15.37
C ALA A 404 -20.27 12.74 -14.44
N SER A 405 -20.13 12.56 -13.13
CA SER A 405 -20.72 13.42 -12.09
C SER A 405 -20.23 14.87 -12.21
N LEU A 406 -18.92 15.05 -12.39
CA LEU A 406 -18.28 16.35 -12.62
C LEU A 406 -18.81 17.02 -13.89
N VAL A 407 -18.93 16.29 -15.01
CA VAL A 407 -19.52 16.81 -16.26
C VAL A 407 -20.99 17.21 -16.07
N ARG A 408 -21.75 16.47 -15.24
CA ARG A 408 -23.12 16.85 -14.87
C ARG A 408 -23.19 17.99 -13.85
N LYS A 409 -22.06 18.41 -13.30
CA LYS A 409 -21.94 19.46 -12.27
C LYS A 409 -22.76 19.11 -11.03
N GLU A 410 -22.76 17.83 -10.67
CA GLU A 410 -23.40 17.33 -9.46
C GLU A 410 -22.61 17.82 -8.24
N GLY A 411 -23.32 18.34 -7.23
CA GLY A 411 -22.69 18.95 -6.05
C GLY A 411 -22.36 20.45 -6.17
N LEU A 412 -22.65 21.11 -7.30
CA LEU A 412 -22.46 22.57 -7.39
C LEU A 412 -23.39 23.30 -6.41
N LYS A 413 -22.82 23.91 -5.37
CA LYS A 413 -23.58 24.65 -4.34
C LYS A 413 -24.25 25.86 -4.99
N ARG A 414 -25.59 25.94 -4.97
CA ARG A 414 -26.27 27.24 -5.12
C ARG A 414 -26.04 27.97 -3.80
N ARG A 415 -25.55 29.21 -3.82
CA ARG A 415 -25.40 30.06 -2.62
C ARG A 415 -26.58 29.87 -1.66
N ALA A 416 -26.39 29.07 -0.62
CA ALA A 416 -27.02 29.28 0.67
C ALA A 416 -26.00 30.10 1.46
N VAL A 417 -26.49 31.16 2.08
CA VAL A 417 -25.75 32.06 2.95
C VAL A 417 -24.85 31.24 3.88
N GLU A 418 -23.54 31.52 3.86
CA GLU A 418 -22.59 30.98 4.81
C GLU A 418 -23.14 31.16 6.22
N THR A 419 -23.51 30.06 6.85
CA THR A 419 -23.62 30.01 8.31
C THR A 419 -22.41 29.26 8.80
N THR A 420 -21.55 30.01 9.48
CA THR A 420 -20.43 29.60 10.33
C THR A 420 -20.41 28.12 10.74
N ALA A 421 -19.35 27.42 10.38
CA ALA A 421 -18.83 26.32 11.17
C ALA A 421 -17.31 26.29 11.04
N ASN A 422 -16.64 26.77 12.09
CA ASN A 422 -15.23 26.48 12.36
C ASN A 422 -15.06 24.97 12.45
N THR A 423 -14.42 24.36 11.46
CA THR A 423 -13.69 23.10 11.67
C THR A 423 -12.41 23.20 10.85
N THR A 424 -11.29 23.35 11.56
CA THR A 424 -9.95 23.20 10.98
C THR A 424 -9.78 21.75 10.55
N VAL A 425 -10.00 21.48 9.26
CA VAL A 425 -9.59 20.23 8.61
C VAL A 425 -8.34 20.52 7.80
N ASP A 426 -7.42 19.58 7.90
CA ASP A 426 -6.08 19.52 7.33
C ASP A 426 -6.02 20.02 5.87
N LYS A 427 -5.22 21.05 5.60
CA LYS A 427 -5.08 21.69 4.27
C LYS A 427 -4.14 20.89 3.35
N GLY A 428 -4.45 19.61 3.13
CA GLY A 428 -3.60 18.69 2.36
C GLY A 428 -4.26 18.06 1.12
N ALA A 429 -5.59 18.02 1.04
CA ALA A 429 -6.30 17.46 -0.11
C ALA A 429 -7.56 18.29 -0.39
N GLU A 430 -7.73 18.74 -1.63
CA GLU A 430 -8.99 19.35 -2.07
C GLU A 430 -10.11 18.32 -1.97
N SER A 431 -11.25 18.71 -1.41
CA SER A 431 -12.36 17.79 -1.23
C SER A 431 -13.10 17.56 -2.55
N GLU A 432 -13.84 16.45 -2.66
CA GLU A 432 -14.69 16.16 -3.83
C GLU A 432 -15.70 17.27 -4.14
N GLU A 433 -16.13 18.03 -3.13
CA GLU A 433 -17.06 19.16 -3.29
C GLU A 433 -16.38 20.38 -3.95
N ASP A 434 -15.07 20.52 -3.80
CA ASP A 434 -14.30 21.64 -4.36
C ASP A 434 -14.12 21.46 -5.87
N GLU A 435 -13.90 20.24 -6.36
CA GLU A 435 -13.65 19.98 -7.78
C GLU A 435 -14.80 20.39 -8.71
N THR A 436 -16.06 20.17 -8.30
CA THR A 436 -17.22 20.62 -9.10
C THR A 436 -17.26 22.14 -9.22
N GLN A 437 -16.89 22.86 -8.15
CA GLN A 437 -16.80 24.32 -8.17
C GLN A 437 -15.64 24.80 -9.07
N ILE A 438 -14.47 24.14 -9.01
CA ILE A 438 -13.33 24.42 -9.90
C ILE A 438 -13.75 24.26 -11.36
N LEU A 439 -14.45 23.18 -11.69
CA LEU A 439 -14.94 22.92 -13.05
C LEU A 439 -15.89 24.01 -13.54
N GLU A 440 -16.82 24.51 -12.70
CA GLU A 440 -17.72 25.61 -13.07
C GLU A 440 -16.97 26.94 -13.23
N ASP A 441 -16.00 27.23 -12.36
CA ASP A 441 -15.17 28.44 -12.45
C ASP A 441 -14.37 28.45 -13.75
N VAL A 442 -13.68 27.36 -14.08
CA VAL A 442 -12.94 27.20 -15.33
C VAL A 442 -13.88 27.35 -16.54
N ALA A 443 -15.08 26.76 -16.49
CA ALA A 443 -16.08 26.92 -17.55
C ALA A 443 -16.49 28.39 -17.76
N CYS A 444 -16.67 29.13 -16.66
CA CYS A 444 -17.06 30.54 -16.69
C CYS A 444 -15.92 31.42 -17.20
N LEU A 445 -14.68 31.16 -16.78
CA LEU A 445 -13.48 31.87 -17.24
C LEU A 445 -13.31 31.70 -18.75
N VAL A 446 -13.43 30.48 -19.26
CA VAL A 446 -13.31 30.23 -20.70
C VAL A 446 -14.46 30.84 -21.50
N PHE A 447 -15.69 30.84 -20.95
CA PHE A 447 -16.80 31.57 -21.57
C PHE A 447 -16.51 33.08 -21.68
N LEU A 448 -16.04 33.70 -20.59
CA LEU A 448 -15.75 35.13 -20.54
C LEU A 448 -14.62 35.51 -21.51
N ASP A 449 -13.54 34.74 -21.51
CA ASP A 449 -12.35 35.02 -22.33
C ASP A 449 -12.55 34.70 -23.82
N ASP A 450 -13.16 33.56 -24.15
CA ASP A 450 -13.17 33.07 -25.53
C ASP A 450 -14.49 33.30 -26.28
N GLN A 451 -15.60 33.41 -25.55
CA GLN A 451 -16.94 33.33 -26.17
C GLN A 451 -17.74 34.62 -26.03
N PHE A 452 -17.51 35.40 -24.97
CA PHE A 452 -18.39 36.50 -24.59
C PHE A 452 -18.49 37.59 -25.66
N ALA A 453 -17.37 37.98 -26.28
CA ALA A 453 -17.33 39.04 -27.30
C ALA A 453 -18.13 38.71 -28.58
N ALA A 454 -18.25 37.44 -28.95
CA ALA A 454 -19.10 37.02 -30.06
C ALA A 454 -20.55 36.82 -29.60
N PHE A 455 -20.74 36.36 -28.37
CA PHE A 455 -22.03 36.09 -27.76
C PHE A 455 -22.88 37.35 -27.57
N GLU A 456 -22.26 38.47 -27.16
CA GLU A 456 -22.96 39.72 -26.87
C GLU A 456 -23.62 40.34 -28.12
N LYS A 457 -23.00 40.22 -29.30
CA LYS A 457 -23.50 40.79 -30.56
C LYS A 457 -24.86 40.25 -31.03
N GLY A 458 -25.33 39.16 -30.43
CA GLY A 458 -26.57 38.48 -30.82
C GLY A 458 -27.77 38.73 -29.91
N LEU A 459 -27.65 39.56 -28.86
CA LEU A 459 -28.68 39.76 -27.83
C LEU A 459 -28.84 41.24 -27.45
N ASP A 460 -30.00 41.58 -26.90
CA ASP A 460 -30.22 42.87 -26.25
C ASP A 460 -29.43 42.98 -24.92
N GLU A 461 -29.09 44.23 -24.53
CA GLU A 461 -28.25 44.51 -23.35
C GLU A 461 -28.84 43.96 -22.05
N GLU A 462 -30.16 44.08 -21.84
CA GLU A 462 -30.83 43.61 -20.61
C GLU A 462 -30.66 42.09 -20.43
N LYS A 463 -30.83 41.33 -21.52
CA LYS A 463 -30.62 39.89 -21.51
C LYS A 463 -29.17 39.51 -21.29
N ILE A 464 -28.21 40.27 -21.82
CA ILE A 464 -26.78 40.06 -21.57
C ILE A 464 -26.44 40.28 -20.10
N LEU A 465 -26.89 41.39 -19.50
CA LEU A 465 -26.69 41.69 -18.08
C LEU A 465 -27.28 40.56 -17.20
N GLY A 466 -28.47 40.07 -17.55
CA GLY A 466 -29.09 38.94 -16.86
C GLY A 466 -28.32 37.62 -16.96
N ILE A 467 -27.56 37.40 -18.04
CA ILE A 467 -26.69 36.22 -18.20
C ILE A 467 -25.40 36.41 -17.40
N LEU A 468 -24.76 37.58 -17.50
CA LEU A 468 -23.54 37.89 -16.75
C LEU A 468 -23.73 37.76 -15.24
N ARG A 469 -24.83 38.32 -14.70
CA ARG A 469 -25.17 38.15 -13.27
C ARG A 469 -25.30 36.67 -12.88
N LYS A 470 -25.92 35.85 -13.73
CA LYS A 470 -26.08 34.40 -13.49
C LYS A 470 -24.77 33.63 -13.64
N THR A 471 -23.87 34.05 -14.53
CA THR A 471 -22.53 33.48 -14.65
C THR A 471 -21.74 33.80 -13.39
N TRP A 472 -21.69 35.08 -12.98
CA TRP A 472 -20.98 35.55 -11.79
C TRP A 472 -21.46 34.90 -10.48
N ALA A 473 -22.77 34.68 -10.36
CA ALA A 473 -23.39 34.07 -9.18
C ALA A 473 -22.96 32.61 -8.94
N LYS A 474 -22.50 31.91 -9.97
CA LYS A 474 -22.02 30.52 -9.86
C LYS A 474 -20.52 30.40 -9.61
N MET A 475 -19.78 31.48 -9.85
CA MET A 475 -18.33 31.48 -9.68
C MET A 475 -17.96 31.63 -8.21
N SER A 476 -16.89 30.96 -7.79
CA SER A 476 -16.26 31.20 -6.49
C SER A 476 -15.58 32.58 -6.46
N ASP A 477 -15.17 33.04 -5.27
CA ASP A 477 -14.42 34.29 -5.16
C ASP A 477 -13.05 34.23 -5.83
N LYS A 478 -12.42 33.05 -5.90
CA LYS A 478 -11.19 32.86 -6.67
C LYS A 478 -11.45 32.96 -8.16
N GLY A 479 -12.49 32.28 -8.67
CA GLY A 479 -12.90 32.39 -10.07
C GLY A 479 -13.23 33.82 -10.47
N ARG A 480 -13.93 34.58 -9.62
CA ARG A 480 -14.25 35.99 -9.87
C ARG A 480 -13.02 36.88 -9.96
N ARG A 481 -12.03 36.69 -9.09
CA ARG A 481 -10.76 37.44 -9.16
C ARG A 481 -10.06 37.19 -10.49
N MET A 482 -9.92 35.94 -10.90
CA MET A 482 -9.33 35.59 -12.20
C MET A 482 -10.15 36.17 -13.37
N ALA A 483 -11.49 36.22 -13.26
CA ALA A 483 -12.34 36.78 -14.30
C ALA A 483 -12.10 38.29 -14.52
N LEU A 484 -11.75 39.04 -13.47
CA LEU A 484 -11.44 40.47 -13.57
C LEU A 484 -10.09 40.75 -14.24
N GLU A 485 -9.22 39.75 -14.33
CA GLU A 485 -7.90 39.84 -14.98
C GLU A 485 -7.96 39.55 -16.49
N ILE A 486 -9.11 39.06 -16.99
CA ILE A 486 -9.31 38.74 -18.41
C ILE A 486 -9.24 40.02 -19.25
N GLN A 487 -8.41 39.98 -20.30
CA GLN A 487 -8.30 41.06 -21.27
C GLN A 487 -9.51 41.05 -22.21
N MET A 488 -10.40 42.03 -22.05
CA MET A 488 -11.64 42.17 -22.82
C MET A 488 -11.66 43.47 -23.62
N SER A 489 -12.49 43.51 -24.68
CA SER A 489 -12.85 44.76 -25.36
C SER A 489 -13.55 45.74 -24.39
N ASP A 490 -13.48 47.04 -24.66
CA ASP A 490 -14.08 48.06 -23.80
C ASP A 490 -15.57 47.85 -23.59
N ARG A 491 -16.29 47.45 -24.66
CA ARG A 491 -17.72 47.13 -24.59
C ARG A 491 -18.01 45.93 -23.67
N CYS A 492 -17.25 44.86 -23.79
CA CYS A 492 -17.40 43.68 -22.93
C CYS A 492 -17.11 44.03 -21.46
N ARG A 493 -16.07 44.82 -21.21
CA ARG A 493 -15.71 45.29 -19.86
C ARG A 493 -16.82 46.15 -19.26
N GLU A 494 -17.40 47.06 -20.02
CA GLU A 494 -18.54 47.91 -19.61
C GLU A 494 -19.75 47.05 -19.19
N LEU A 495 -20.09 46.04 -19.99
CA LEU A 495 -21.22 45.13 -19.70
C LEU A 495 -20.99 44.31 -18.42
N VAL A 496 -19.76 43.82 -18.19
CA VAL A 496 -19.41 43.15 -16.94
C VAL A 496 -19.54 44.10 -15.77
N GLN A 497 -18.97 45.31 -15.84
CA GLN A 497 -19.07 46.30 -14.76
C GLN A 497 -20.53 46.65 -14.44
N LYS A 498 -21.34 46.96 -15.46
CA LYS A 498 -22.78 47.21 -15.31
C LYS A 498 -23.51 46.06 -14.61
N ALA A 499 -23.19 44.82 -14.98
CA ALA A 499 -23.80 43.64 -14.38
C ALA A 499 -23.41 43.44 -12.90
N LEU A 500 -22.26 43.99 -12.45
CA LEU A 500 -21.78 43.89 -11.07
C LEU A 500 -22.21 45.07 -10.20
N SER A 501 -22.52 46.22 -10.79
CA SER A 501 -22.96 47.44 -10.08
C SER A 501 -24.46 47.49 -9.78
N SER A 502 -25.23 46.50 -10.24
CA SER A 502 -26.68 46.39 -10.04
C SER A 502 -27.10 44.96 -9.73
#